data_AF-A0A6M4H9S5-F1
#
_entry.id   AF-A0A6M4H9S5-F1
#
_cell.length_a   1.000
_cell.length_b   1.000
_cell.length_c   1.000
_cell.angle_alpha   90.00
_cell.angle_beta   90.00
_cell.angle_gamma   90.00
#
_symmetry.space_group_name_H-M   'P 1'
#
loop_
_entity.id
_entity.type
_entity.pdbx_description
1 polymer ?
#
loop_
_entity_poly.entity_id
_entity_poly.type
_entity_poly.pdbx_seq_one_letter_code
_entity_poly.pdbx_strand_id
1 'polypeptide(L)'
;MNSNKLLAVALASLGATLVPVATVTAGSGPTEICNANPSFSSSITLRYNVPANDPRIERMVAAGRDPKFDPALYERMGAPKQVLVLQINGTNVMILDYALIQDPEEMAARIRADAELAAPFNLVGANGTFCDGVPAAAPTVGVREYYNSKINHFYMSSNPDEMAWLDAGGGGGGWVHTGEAWTTHMDSAPNCYTPNYSPVYLFYGTPGIGPNSHYYTTNPAECGYLRNTTGWTYLTTPFGAQRTNNGACTLEAPVGLMLLYNNRAAQNDSNHRYTSSQAIYQSMLAQGWIGYGVQLCVKANGAP
;
A
#
# COMPACT_ATOMS: atom_id res chain seq x y z
N MET A 1 -3.84 -12.13 8.01
CA MET A 1 -3.10 -12.54 9.23
C MET A 1 -2.56 -11.29 9.89
N ASN A 2 -2.71 -11.14 11.21
CA ASN A 2 -2.29 -9.94 11.94
C ASN A 2 -0.75 -9.80 11.84
N SER A 3 -0.21 -8.66 11.41
CA SER A 3 1.25 -8.43 11.26
C SER A 3 2.05 -8.75 12.53
N ASN A 4 1.41 -8.59 13.69
CA ASN A 4 1.92 -8.99 15.00
C ASN A 4 2.22 -10.50 15.16
N LYS A 5 1.53 -11.39 14.43
CA LYS A 5 1.75 -12.84 14.51
C LYS A 5 2.93 -13.31 13.65
N LEU A 6 3.17 -12.69 12.50
CA LEU A 6 4.33 -13.01 11.64
C LEU A 6 5.64 -12.52 12.27
N LEU A 7 5.62 -11.32 12.86
CA LEU A 7 6.77 -10.77 13.59
C LEU A 7 7.10 -11.61 14.83
N ALA A 8 6.09 -12.06 15.59
CA ALA A 8 6.29 -12.90 16.78
C ALA A 8 6.84 -14.31 16.47
N VAL A 9 6.50 -14.90 15.32
CA VAL A 9 6.97 -16.24 14.93
C VAL A 9 8.42 -16.22 14.44
N ALA A 10 8.85 -15.18 13.72
CA ALA A 10 10.25 -15.01 13.31
C ALA A 10 11.20 -14.63 14.47
N LEU A 11 10.68 -13.92 15.49
CA LEU A 11 11.46 -13.47 16.65
C LEU A 11 11.76 -14.59 17.67
N ALA A 12 10.93 -15.62 17.74
CA ALA A 12 11.14 -16.76 18.65
C ALA A 12 12.35 -17.63 18.28
N SER A 13 12.71 -17.71 16.99
CA SER A 13 13.92 -18.43 16.53
C SER A 13 15.22 -17.66 16.73
N LEU A 14 15.16 -16.37 17.11
CA LEU A 14 16.31 -15.47 17.27
C LEU A 14 16.61 -15.08 18.74
N GLY A 15 15.92 -15.69 19.71
CA GLY A 15 16.12 -15.40 21.13
C GLY A 15 15.64 -13.99 21.56
N ALA A 16 14.70 -13.39 20.84
CA ALA A 16 14.21 -12.05 21.12
C ALA A 16 13.12 -12.03 22.21
N THR A 17 13.18 -11.05 23.11
CA THR A 17 12.12 -10.79 24.10
C THR A 17 11.22 -9.66 23.59
N LEU A 18 9.93 -9.94 23.43
CA LEU A 18 8.92 -8.96 23.01
C LEU A 18 8.40 -8.19 24.23
N VAL A 19 8.54 -6.87 24.20
CA VAL A 19 7.76 -6.01 25.09
C VAL A 19 6.45 -5.67 24.36
N PRO A 20 5.26 -6.00 24.89
CA PRO A 20 4.01 -5.67 24.22
C PRO A 20 3.89 -4.15 24.05
N VAL A 21 3.46 -3.75 22.86
CA VAL A 21 3.28 -2.34 22.47
C VAL A 21 1.81 -2.14 22.19
N ALA A 22 1.25 -1.05 22.72
CA ALA A 22 -0.06 -0.58 22.31
C ALA A 22 0.00 -0.19 20.82
N THR A 23 -0.92 -0.73 20.01
CA THR A 23 -1.16 -0.23 18.66
C THR A 23 -1.78 1.16 18.74
N VAL A 24 -1.17 2.14 18.08
CA VAL A 24 -1.78 3.46 17.94
C VAL A 24 -2.44 3.53 16.58
N THR A 25 -3.74 3.80 16.55
CA THR A 25 -4.43 4.27 15.35
C THR A 25 -4.08 5.73 15.15
N ALA A 26 -2.90 6.00 14.61
CA ALA A 26 -2.48 7.36 14.25
C ALA A 26 -2.09 7.42 12.76
N GLY A 27 -2.25 8.63 12.22
CA GLY A 27 -2.42 8.90 10.78
C GLY A 27 -1.18 8.59 9.94
N SER A 28 -1.37 8.47 8.63
CA SER A 28 -0.26 8.37 7.70
C SER A 28 0.31 9.77 7.47
N GLY A 29 1.44 10.09 8.10
CA GLY A 29 2.21 11.30 7.78
C GLY A 29 2.64 11.30 6.30
N PRO A 30 2.62 12.44 5.59
CA PRO A 30 2.83 12.45 4.14
C PRO A 30 4.28 12.10 3.79
N THR A 31 4.43 11.26 2.77
CA THR A 31 5.68 11.01 2.04
C THR A 31 5.53 11.57 0.64
N GLU A 32 6.61 12.06 0.03
CA GLU A 32 6.59 12.64 -1.32
C GLU A 32 6.12 11.62 -2.36
N ILE A 33 6.60 10.38 -2.21
CA ILE A 33 6.13 9.22 -2.96
C ILE A 33 5.48 8.23 -1.99
N CYS A 34 4.61 7.36 -2.51
CA CYS A 34 4.16 6.21 -1.73
C CYS A 34 5.25 5.14 -1.66
N ASN A 35 5.06 4.10 -0.85
CA ASN A 35 6.04 3.04 -0.71
C ASN A 35 6.43 2.42 -2.06
N ALA A 36 7.71 2.50 -2.42
CA ALA A 36 8.20 1.94 -3.67
C ALA A 36 8.30 0.40 -3.63
N ASN A 37 8.57 -0.16 -2.45
CA ASN A 37 8.82 -1.59 -2.19
C ASN A 37 8.00 -2.17 -1.01
N PRO A 38 6.68 -1.99 -0.98
CA PRO A 38 5.81 -2.36 0.14
C PRO A 38 5.74 -3.87 0.41
N SER A 39 5.98 -4.72 -0.59
CA SER A 39 6.12 -6.16 -0.38
C SER A 39 7.36 -6.51 0.47
N PHE A 40 8.36 -5.64 0.53
CA PHE A 40 9.58 -5.87 1.31
C PHE A 40 9.51 -5.26 2.72
N SER A 41 9.03 -4.03 2.84
CA SER A 41 8.97 -3.36 4.14
C SER A 41 7.95 -2.23 4.18
N SER A 42 7.25 -2.10 5.30
CA SER A 42 6.54 -0.88 5.69
C SER A 42 7.14 -0.29 6.96
N SER A 43 8.39 -0.66 7.27
CA SER A 43 9.00 -0.44 8.58
C SER A 43 10.43 0.04 8.42
N ILE A 44 10.94 0.76 9.42
CA ILE A 44 12.37 1.07 9.50
C ILE A 44 12.95 0.45 10.78
N THR A 45 14.20 0.01 10.69
CA THR A 45 14.97 -0.55 11.80
C THR A 45 16.01 0.46 12.27
N LEU A 46 15.99 0.71 13.57
CA LEU A 46 16.89 1.58 14.28
C LEU A 46 17.72 0.72 15.25
N ARG A 47 19.03 0.60 15.03
CA ARG A 47 19.91 -0.07 16.00
C ARG A 47 20.55 0.99 16.88
N TYR A 48 20.60 0.71 18.17
CA TYR A 48 21.21 1.60 19.14
C TYR A 48 22.17 0.84 20.06
N ASN A 49 23.26 1.52 20.41
CA ASN A 49 24.31 1.03 21.29
C ASN A 49 24.25 1.66 22.69
N VAL A 50 23.18 2.40 22.99
CA VAL A 50 22.88 2.93 24.32
C VAL A 50 22.09 1.89 25.15
N PRO A 51 22.08 2.00 26.48
CA PRO A 51 21.22 1.19 27.33
C PRO A 51 19.74 1.28 26.92
N ALA A 52 18.97 0.20 27.10
CA ALA A 52 17.55 0.18 26.73
C ALA A 52 16.68 1.19 27.50
N ASN A 53 17.15 1.64 28.67
CA ASN A 53 16.55 2.68 29.51
C ASN A 53 17.17 4.07 29.26
N ASP A 54 17.84 4.30 28.13
CA ASP A 54 18.26 5.64 27.75
C ASP A 54 17.02 6.55 27.63
N PRO A 55 16.98 7.72 28.30
CA PRO A 55 15.80 8.59 28.31
C PRO A 55 15.32 9.02 26.91
N ARG A 56 16.22 9.08 25.92
CA ARG A 56 15.86 9.39 24.52
C ARG A 56 15.07 8.27 23.89
N ILE A 57 15.47 7.01 24.12
CA ILE A 57 14.77 5.82 23.65
C ILE A 57 13.40 5.73 24.34
N GLU A 58 13.32 5.91 25.65
CA GLU A 58 12.06 5.90 26.39
C GLU A 58 11.09 6.98 25.91
N ARG A 59 11.58 8.20 25.64
CA ARG A 59 10.78 9.31 25.10
C ARG A 59 10.22 8.98 23.71
N MET A 60 11.03 8.41 22.81
CA MET A 60 10.56 7.98 21.48
C MET A 60 9.50 6.88 21.56
N VAL A 61 9.71 5.88 22.44
CA VAL A 61 8.72 4.82 22.67
C VAL A 61 7.42 5.39 23.24
N ALA A 62 7.50 6.31 24.19
CA ALA A 62 6.34 6.98 24.77
C ALA A 62 5.57 7.79 23.72
N ALA A 63 6.26 8.60 22.91
CA ALA A 63 5.64 9.38 21.83
C ALA A 63 5.00 8.49 20.76
N GLY A 64 5.64 7.37 20.40
CA GLY A 64 5.10 6.41 19.45
C GLY A 64 3.91 5.60 19.97
N ARG A 65 3.75 5.46 21.31
CA ARG A 65 2.63 4.78 21.97
C ARG A 65 1.47 5.71 22.30
N ASP A 66 1.77 6.98 22.56
CA ASP A 66 0.79 8.02 22.80
C ASP A 66 1.23 9.30 22.09
N PRO A 67 0.69 9.60 20.89
CA PRO A 67 1.03 10.82 20.16
C PRO A 67 0.80 12.11 20.96
N LYS A 68 -0.04 12.08 22.02
CA LYS A 68 -0.28 13.25 22.87
C LYS A 68 0.84 13.51 23.87
N PHE A 69 1.65 12.49 24.19
CA PHE A 69 2.79 12.62 25.08
C PHE A 69 3.82 13.61 24.54
N ASP A 70 4.12 13.51 23.24
CA ASP A 70 5.00 14.43 22.54
C ASP A 70 4.62 14.50 21.05
N PRO A 71 3.65 15.36 20.68
CA PRO A 71 3.15 15.44 19.31
C PRO A 71 4.23 15.86 18.31
N ALA A 72 5.15 16.74 18.72
CA ALA A 72 6.23 17.21 17.86
C ALA A 72 7.22 16.08 17.54
N LEU A 73 7.57 15.27 18.55
CA LEU A 73 8.43 14.11 18.35
C LEU A 73 7.73 13.03 17.51
N TYR A 74 6.44 12.78 17.76
CA TYR A 74 5.64 11.84 16.97
C TYR A 74 5.61 12.20 15.47
N GLU A 75 5.41 13.48 15.15
CA GLU A 75 5.45 13.97 13.77
C GLU A 75 6.84 13.89 13.15
N ARG A 76 7.90 14.25 13.90
CA ARG A 76 9.29 14.10 13.43
C ARG A 76 9.67 12.64 13.18
N MET A 77 9.09 11.71 13.95
CA MET A 77 9.19 10.27 13.72
C MET A 77 8.37 9.77 12.52
N GLY A 78 7.66 10.64 11.79
CA GLY A 78 6.89 10.25 10.61
C GLY A 78 5.56 9.58 10.92
N ALA A 79 5.02 9.81 12.12
CA ALA A 79 3.75 9.24 12.58
C ALA A 79 3.67 7.71 12.43
N PRO A 80 4.52 6.93 13.12
CA PRO A 80 4.47 5.48 13.04
C PRO A 80 3.14 4.95 13.62
N LYS A 81 2.65 3.85 13.05
CA LYS A 81 1.48 3.09 13.56
C LYS A 81 1.83 2.27 14.80
N GLN A 82 3.09 1.83 14.89
CA GLN A 82 3.58 0.98 15.95
C GLN A 82 5.08 1.18 16.15
N VAL A 83 5.51 1.10 17.41
CA VAL A 83 6.92 1.17 17.80
C VAL A 83 7.28 -0.06 18.61
N LEU A 84 8.06 -0.96 18.04
CA LEU A 84 8.53 -2.17 18.70
C LEU A 84 9.96 -2.00 19.20
N VAL A 85 10.25 -2.50 20.40
CA VAL A 85 11.61 -2.56 20.94
C VAL A 85 11.96 -4.00 21.25
N LEU A 86 13.13 -4.43 20.78
CA LEU A 86 13.61 -5.79 20.81
C LEU A 86 15.11 -5.81 21.12
N GLN A 87 15.58 -6.96 21.59
CA GLN A 87 17.00 -7.27 21.63
C GLN A 87 17.26 -8.48 20.73
N ILE A 88 18.20 -8.36 19.78
CA ILE A 88 18.56 -9.40 18.82
C ILE A 88 20.06 -9.67 18.95
N ASN A 89 20.45 -10.87 19.40
CA ASN A 89 21.85 -11.24 19.62
C ASN A 89 22.64 -10.19 20.45
N GLY A 90 22.03 -9.66 21.51
CA GLY A 90 22.63 -8.63 22.37
C GLY A 90 22.57 -7.20 21.81
N THR A 91 22.12 -7.00 20.56
CA THR A 91 21.93 -5.68 19.96
C THR A 91 20.54 -5.15 20.25
N ASN A 92 20.43 -3.91 20.73
CA ASN A 92 19.12 -3.29 20.93
C ASN A 92 18.59 -2.71 19.62
N VAL A 93 17.31 -2.96 19.35
CA VAL A 93 16.65 -2.62 18.09
C VAL A 93 15.29 -2.00 18.38
N MET A 94 15.02 -0.86 17.74
CA MET A 94 13.70 -0.26 17.64
C MET A 94 13.20 -0.41 16.21
N ILE A 95 11.96 -0.87 16.04
CA ILE A 95 11.27 -0.95 14.75
C ILE A 95 10.14 0.07 14.78
N LEU A 96 10.11 0.96 13.79
CA LEU A 96 8.97 1.84 13.55
C LEU A 96 8.20 1.29 12.35
N ASP A 97 6.95 0.87 12.58
CA ASP A 97 6.06 0.41 11.51
C ASP A 97 5.18 1.57 11.04
N TYR A 98 5.08 1.73 9.73
CA TYR A 98 4.31 2.79 9.07
C TYR A 98 3.12 2.23 8.30
N ALA A 99 2.25 3.13 7.82
CA ALA A 99 1.23 2.74 6.87
C ALA A 99 1.86 2.30 5.55
N LEU A 100 1.25 1.34 4.84
CA LEU A 100 1.76 0.83 3.56
C LEU A 100 1.90 1.91 2.47
N ILE A 101 1.17 3.01 2.63
CA ILE A 101 1.24 4.17 1.75
C ILE A 101 2.47 5.06 2.01
N GLN A 102 3.13 4.94 3.17
CA GLN A 102 4.32 5.73 3.49
C GLN A 102 5.57 5.01 3.00
N ASP A 103 6.46 5.75 2.35
CA ASP A 103 7.74 5.22 1.89
C ASP A 103 8.76 5.08 3.05
N PRO A 104 9.23 3.86 3.35
CA PRO A 104 10.14 3.62 4.47
C PRO A 104 11.56 4.15 4.20
N GLU A 105 12.02 4.26 2.95
CA GLU A 105 13.31 4.87 2.62
C GLU A 105 13.28 6.37 2.92
N GLU A 106 12.17 7.03 2.60
CA GLU A 106 11.94 8.42 2.97
C GLU A 106 11.88 8.59 4.49
N MET A 107 11.17 7.72 5.21
CA MET A 107 11.12 7.76 6.68
C MET A 107 12.51 7.56 7.31
N ALA A 108 13.28 6.61 6.80
CA ALA A 108 14.66 6.39 7.26
C ALA A 108 15.55 7.60 6.93
N ALA A 109 15.37 8.25 5.77
CA ALA A 109 16.09 9.47 5.42
C ALA A 109 15.74 10.63 6.37
N ARG A 110 14.46 10.80 6.73
CA ARG A 110 14.01 11.82 7.68
C ARG A 110 14.64 11.65 9.06
N ILE A 111 14.64 10.44 9.62
CA ILE A 111 15.30 10.17 10.90
C ILE A 111 16.81 10.47 10.82
N ARG A 112 17.48 10.07 9.72
CA ARG A 112 18.92 10.33 9.53
C ARG A 112 19.25 11.82 9.42
N ALA A 113 18.37 12.62 8.81
CA ALA A 113 18.56 14.05 8.65
C ALA A 113 18.34 14.83 9.97
N ASP A 114 17.61 14.24 10.91
CA ASP A 114 17.33 14.82 12.21
C ASP A 114 18.42 14.43 13.22
N ALA A 115 19.32 15.37 13.51
CA ALA A 115 20.49 15.12 14.36
C ALA A 115 20.13 14.68 15.79
N GLU A 116 19.03 15.18 16.37
CA GLU A 116 18.63 14.78 17.73
C GLU A 116 18.02 13.38 17.74
N LEU A 117 17.18 13.08 16.74
CA LEU A 117 16.57 11.76 16.58
C LEU A 117 17.60 10.70 16.21
N ALA A 118 18.58 11.02 15.38
CA ALA A 118 19.62 10.08 14.95
C ALA A 118 20.66 9.79 16.05
N ALA A 119 20.87 10.71 17.00
CA ALA A 119 21.95 10.64 17.99
C ALA A 119 22.08 9.32 18.78
N PRO A 120 21.00 8.64 19.22
CA PRO A 120 21.12 7.37 19.94
C PRO A 120 21.36 6.16 19.01
N PHE A 121 21.26 6.31 17.68
CA PHE A 121 21.28 5.20 16.74
C PHE A 121 22.60 5.12 15.97
N ASN A 122 23.16 3.92 15.89
CA ASN A 122 24.31 3.62 15.04
C ASN A 122 23.90 3.01 13.68
N LEU A 123 22.61 2.69 13.51
CA LEU A 123 22.03 2.28 12.22
C LEU A 123 20.59 2.79 12.13
N VAL A 124 20.23 3.34 10.97
CA VAL A 124 18.86 3.66 10.56
C VAL A 124 18.66 3.11 9.16
N GLY A 125 17.81 2.09 8.98
CA GLY A 125 17.62 1.42 7.69
C GLY A 125 16.16 1.07 7.39
N ALA A 126 15.74 1.26 6.15
CA ALA A 126 14.37 0.98 5.67
C ALA A 126 14.09 -0.52 5.40
N ASN A 127 15.14 -1.34 5.34
CA ASN A 127 15.05 -2.77 5.04
C ASN A 127 15.23 -3.59 6.32
N GLY A 128 14.35 -3.33 7.27
CA GLY A 128 14.40 -3.91 8.61
C GLY A 128 13.90 -5.36 8.72
N THR A 129 13.22 -5.86 7.69
CA THR A 129 12.51 -7.15 7.77
C THR A 129 13.48 -8.33 7.64
N PHE A 130 13.49 -9.18 8.66
CA PHE A 130 14.14 -10.49 8.64
C PHE A 130 13.24 -11.47 7.88
N CYS A 131 13.64 -11.84 6.66
CA CYS A 131 12.98 -12.90 5.89
C CYS A 131 13.60 -14.26 6.25
N ASP A 132 13.34 -14.77 7.46
CA ASP A 132 13.80 -16.11 7.86
C ASP A 132 12.78 -17.17 7.45
N GLY A 133 12.93 -17.71 6.23
CA GLY A 133 12.17 -18.87 5.76
C GLY A 133 12.08 -18.99 4.24
N VAL A 134 11.80 -20.22 3.75
CA VAL A 134 11.42 -20.43 2.36
C VAL A 134 10.08 -19.72 2.12
N PRO A 135 9.98 -18.80 1.15
CA PRO A 135 8.76 -18.03 0.94
C PRO A 135 7.58 -18.94 0.57
N ALA A 136 6.48 -18.89 1.32
CA ALA A 136 5.22 -19.47 0.87
C ALA A 136 4.64 -18.60 -0.25
N ALA A 137 4.09 -19.17 -1.33
CA ALA A 137 3.54 -18.37 -2.42
C ALA A 137 2.45 -17.40 -1.92
N ALA A 138 2.50 -16.12 -2.33
CA ALA A 138 1.49 -15.16 -1.92
C ALA A 138 0.09 -15.61 -2.37
N PRO A 139 -0.94 -15.47 -1.49
CA PRO A 139 -2.29 -15.89 -1.82
C PRO A 139 -2.79 -15.11 -3.04
N THR A 140 -3.56 -15.79 -3.88
CA THR A 140 -4.23 -15.17 -5.02
C THR A 140 -5.63 -14.67 -4.63
N VAL A 141 -6.08 -13.63 -5.33
CA VAL A 141 -7.43 -13.08 -5.23
C VAL A 141 -8.00 -12.83 -6.63
N GLY A 142 -9.31 -13.02 -6.75
CA GLY A 142 -10.05 -12.64 -7.95
C GLY A 142 -10.45 -11.18 -7.88
N VAL A 143 -10.20 -10.43 -8.94
CA VAL A 143 -10.69 -9.07 -9.14
C VAL A 143 -11.83 -9.13 -10.14
N ARG A 144 -12.93 -8.42 -9.85
CA ARG A 144 -14.08 -8.27 -10.75
C ARG A 144 -14.36 -6.82 -11.04
N GLU A 145 -14.67 -6.52 -12.29
CA GLU A 145 -15.14 -5.21 -12.72
C GLU A 145 -16.68 -5.12 -12.64
N TYR A 146 -17.13 -3.96 -12.17
CA TYR A 146 -18.52 -3.53 -12.14
C TYR A 146 -18.68 -2.25 -12.95
N TYR A 147 -19.85 -2.10 -13.56
CA TYR A 147 -20.29 -0.89 -14.23
C TYR A 147 -21.55 -0.35 -13.56
N ASN A 148 -21.60 0.95 -13.29
CA ASN A 148 -22.80 1.63 -12.82
C ASN A 148 -23.46 2.40 -13.96
N SER A 149 -24.67 1.99 -14.36
CA SER A 149 -25.40 2.62 -15.47
C SER A 149 -25.95 4.02 -15.17
N LYS A 150 -26.08 4.40 -13.89
CA LYS A 150 -26.62 5.71 -13.50
C LYS A 150 -25.57 6.81 -13.61
N ILE A 151 -24.32 6.49 -13.29
CA ILE A 151 -23.19 7.42 -13.32
C ILE A 151 -22.18 7.11 -14.43
N ASN A 152 -22.40 6.05 -15.21
CA ASN A 152 -21.53 5.62 -16.30
C ASN A 152 -20.07 5.36 -15.86
N HIS A 153 -19.88 4.80 -14.66
CA HIS A 153 -18.56 4.57 -14.08
C HIS A 153 -18.23 3.09 -13.93
N PHE A 154 -16.96 2.77 -14.08
CA PHE A 154 -16.39 1.45 -13.80
C PHE A 154 -15.73 1.43 -12.41
N TYR A 155 -15.79 0.28 -11.76
CA TYR A 155 -15.19 0.00 -10.47
C TYR A 155 -14.62 -1.42 -10.44
N MET A 156 -13.51 -1.63 -9.75
CA MET A 156 -12.91 -2.95 -9.57
C MET A 156 -12.81 -3.28 -8.08
N SER A 157 -13.27 -4.48 -7.72
CA SER A 157 -13.13 -4.99 -6.36
C SER A 157 -12.36 -6.31 -6.37
N SER A 158 -11.58 -6.54 -5.32
CA SER A 158 -10.98 -7.84 -4.96
C SER A 158 -11.57 -8.41 -3.67
N ASN A 159 -12.47 -7.68 -3.00
CA ASN A 159 -13.03 -8.06 -1.70
C ASN A 159 -14.37 -8.78 -1.90
N PRO A 160 -14.47 -10.09 -1.58
CA PRO A 160 -15.72 -10.84 -1.74
C PRO A 160 -16.92 -10.24 -1.00
N ASP A 161 -16.71 -9.62 0.17
CA ASP A 161 -17.79 -9.00 0.94
C ASP A 161 -18.32 -7.74 0.26
N GLU A 162 -17.41 -6.94 -0.33
CA GLU A 162 -17.80 -5.76 -1.12
C GLU A 162 -18.51 -6.16 -2.40
N MET A 163 -18.03 -7.22 -3.06
CA MET A 163 -18.69 -7.80 -4.23
C MET A 163 -20.11 -8.24 -3.90
N ALA A 164 -20.30 -9.03 -2.84
CA ALA A 164 -21.61 -9.48 -2.40
C ALA A 164 -22.52 -8.31 -2.01
N TRP A 165 -21.96 -7.26 -1.40
CA TRP A 165 -22.69 -6.04 -1.09
C TRP A 165 -23.13 -5.28 -2.35
N LEU A 166 -22.27 -5.15 -3.37
CA LEU A 166 -22.63 -4.56 -4.67
C LEU A 166 -23.70 -5.39 -5.40
N ASP A 167 -23.55 -6.72 -5.40
CA ASP A 167 -24.50 -7.66 -6.01
C ASP A 167 -25.89 -7.59 -5.35
N ALA A 168 -25.94 -7.34 -4.04
CA ALA A 168 -27.18 -7.13 -3.29
C ALA A 168 -27.81 -5.73 -3.52
N GLY A 169 -27.28 -4.92 -4.44
CA GLY A 169 -27.76 -3.56 -4.71
C GLY A 169 -27.16 -2.49 -3.80
N GLY A 170 -26.11 -2.82 -3.05
CA GLY A 170 -25.28 -1.87 -2.34
C GLY A 170 -24.67 -0.80 -3.25
N GLY A 171 -24.13 0.26 -2.66
CA GLY A 171 -23.44 1.33 -3.40
C GLY A 171 -24.38 2.26 -4.18
N GLY A 172 -25.65 2.36 -3.77
CA GLY A 172 -26.67 3.19 -4.43
C GLY A 172 -27.39 2.51 -5.61
N GLY A 173 -27.15 1.20 -5.82
CA GLY A 173 -27.73 0.39 -6.88
C GLY A 173 -27.26 0.78 -8.29
N GLY A 174 -27.50 -0.12 -9.26
CA GLY A 174 -27.11 0.08 -10.66
C GLY A 174 -25.72 -0.45 -11.02
N TRP A 175 -24.96 -0.96 -10.04
CA TRP A 175 -23.74 -1.72 -10.26
C TRP A 175 -24.06 -3.11 -10.80
N VAL A 176 -23.46 -3.47 -11.93
CA VAL A 176 -23.60 -4.79 -12.55
C VAL A 176 -22.23 -5.27 -13.01
N HIS A 177 -22.01 -6.58 -12.97
CA HIS A 177 -20.80 -7.18 -13.54
C HIS A 177 -20.67 -6.86 -15.03
N THR A 178 -19.46 -6.49 -15.46
CA THR A 178 -19.15 -6.30 -16.90
C THR A 178 -18.75 -7.59 -17.60
N GLY A 179 -18.36 -8.61 -16.83
CA GLY A 179 -17.75 -9.84 -17.31
C GLY A 179 -16.22 -9.81 -17.34
N GLU A 180 -15.57 -8.64 -17.21
CA GLU A 180 -14.12 -8.57 -17.03
C GLU A 180 -13.74 -9.03 -15.61
N ALA A 181 -12.79 -9.97 -15.54
CA ALA A 181 -12.24 -10.48 -14.29
C ALA A 181 -10.82 -11.02 -14.52
N TRP A 182 -9.99 -10.95 -13.48
CA TRP A 182 -8.63 -11.51 -13.49
C TRP A 182 -8.22 -11.96 -12.10
N THR A 183 -7.24 -12.85 -12.06
CA THR A 183 -6.58 -13.28 -10.82
C THR A 183 -5.30 -12.48 -10.61
N THR A 184 -5.08 -12.03 -9.38
CA THR A 184 -3.80 -11.42 -8.98
C THR A 184 -3.39 -11.87 -7.58
N HIS A 185 -2.29 -11.36 -7.05
CA HIS A 185 -1.86 -11.60 -5.67
C HIS A 185 -2.50 -10.59 -4.72
N MET A 186 -2.79 -11.06 -3.51
CA MET A 186 -3.06 -10.19 -2.37
C MET A 186 -1.75 -9.56 -1.92
N ASP A 187 -1.72 -8.24 -1.84
CA ASP A 187 -0.58 -7.50 -1.27
C ASP A 187 -1.06 -6.74 -0.03
N SER A 188 -1.48 -7.52 0.98
CA SER A 188 -2.09 -7.00 2.22
C SER A 188 -1.08 -6.76 3.36
N ALA A 189 0.20 -7.04 3.15
CA ALA A 189 1.28 -6.80 4.12
C ALA A 189 2.66 -6.92 3.44
N PRO A 190 3.71 -6.29 4.01
CA PRO A 190 5.09 -6.65 3.70
C PRO A 190 5.26 -8.14 3.96
N ASN A 191 5.62 -8.84 2.91
CA ASN A 191 5.58 -10.27 2.87
C ASN A 191 6.71 -10.63 1.90
N CYS A 192 7.73 -11.32 2.39
CA CYS A 192 8.93 -11.64 1.61
C CYS A 192 8.66 -12.61 0.44
N TYR A 193 7.40 -12.71 -0.02
CA TYR A 193 6.81 -13.85 -0.69
C TYR A 193 6.59 -13.65 -2.17
N THR A 194 6.48 -12.41 -2.65
CA THR A 194 6.40 -12.11 -4.08
C THR A 194 7.33 -10.96 -4.45
N PRO A 195 8.60 -11.25 -4.80
CA PRO A 195 9.37 -10.27 -5.54
C PRO A 195 8.55 -9.83 -6.76
N ASN A 196 8.61 -8.54 -7.07
CA ASN A 196 8.09 -7.91 -8.29
C ASN A 196 6.59 -7.54 -8.34
N TYR A 197 5.75 -7.91 -7.37
CA TYR A 197 4.41 -7.31 -7.25
C TYR A 197 4.47 -6.05 -6.39
N SER A 198 3.66 -5.05 -6.73
CA SER A 198 3.46 -3.84 -5.94
C SER A 198 1.97 -3.72 -5.60
N PRO A 199 1.59 -3.12 -4.47
CA PRO A 199 0.22 -2.89 -4.14
C PRO A 199 -0.32 -1.85 -5.10
N VAL A 200 -1.57 -2.07 -5.45
CA VAL A 200 -2.34 -1.09 -6.18
C VAL A 200 -2.92 -0.14 -5.15
N TYR A 201 -2.47 1.10 -5.14
CA TYR A 201 -3.04 2.15 -4.30
C TYR A 201 -4.38 2.60 -4.88
N LEU A 202 -5.45 2.39 -4.12
CA LEU A 202 -6.81 2.79 -4.47
C LEU A 202 -7.11 4.17 -3.87
N PHE A 203 -7.54 5.09 -4.73
CA PHE A 203 -8.00 6.41 -4.37
C PHE A 203 -9.46 6.62 -4.75
N TYR A 204 -10.16 7.45 -3.98
CA TYR A 204 -11.52 7.89 -4.26
C TYR A 204 -11.58 9.41 -4.36
N GLY A 205 -12.26 9.92 -5.39
CA GLY A 205 -12.62 11.32 -5.49
C GLY A 205 -13.91 11.58 -4.72
N THR A 206 -13.85 12.44 -3.70
CA THR A 206 -15.05 12.77 -2.92
C THR A 206 -15.97 13.68 -3.73
N PRO A 207 -17.23 13.31 -4.00
CA PRO A 207 -18.16 14.15 -4.76
C PRO A 207 -18.25 15.56 -4.16
N GLY A 208 -18.14 16.58 -5.02
CA GLY A 208 -18.07 17.99 -4.61
C GLY A 208 -16.65 18.53 -4.38
N ILE A 209 -15.66 17.65 -4.25
CA ILE A 209 -14.21 18.00 -4.22
C ILE A 209 -13.51 17.41 -5.45
N GLY A 210 -13.84 16.17 -5.80
CA GLY A 210 -13.36 15.43 -6.95
C GLY A 210 -14.47 14.60 -7.61
N PRO A 211 -14.12 13.77 -8.60
CA PRO A 211 -15.08 12.96 -9.34
C PRO A 211 -15.58 11.81 -8.47
N ASN A 212 -16.86 11.41 -8.59
CA ASN A 212 -17.41 10.23 -7.91
C ASN A 212 -16.85 8.92 -8.50
N SER A 213 -15.54 8.72 -8.42
CA SER A 213 -14.81 7.67 -9.10
C SER A 213 -13.65 7.17 -8.26
N HIS A 214 -13.16 6.01 -8.67
CA HIS A 214 -11.98 5.37 -8.14
C HIS A 214 -10.80 5.49 -9.11
N TYR A 215 -9.59 5.47 -8.57
CA TYR A 215 -8.34 5.43 -9.34
C TYR A 215 -7.35 4.45 -8.71
N TYR A 216 -6.63 3.71 -9.55
CA TYR A 216 -5.79 2.59 -9.15
C TYR A 216 -4.38 2.79 -9.71
N THR A 217 -3.37 2.83 -8.84
CA THR A 217 -1.99 3.00 -9.33
C THR A 217 -1.01 2.15 -8.56
N THR A 218 -0.04 1.58 -9.27
CA THR A 218 1.16 0.98 -8.65
C THR A 218 2.33 1.97 -8.64
N ASN A 219 2.20 3.14 -9.28
CA ASN A 219 3.27 4.12 -9.40
C ASN A 219 3.42 4.94 -8.10
N PRO A 220 4.55 4.83 -7.38
CA PRO A 220 4.79 5.54 -6.12
C PRO A 220 4.68 7.05 -6.24
N ALA A 221 5.21 7.61 -7.34
CA ALA A 221 5.23 9.05 -7.56
C ALA A 221 3.83 9.59 -7.87
N GLU A 222 3.06 8.85 -8.68
CA GLU A 222 1.66 9.19 -8.93
C GLU A 222 0.82 9.09 -7.65
N CYS A 223 1.01 8.04 -6.87
CA CYS A 223 0.35 7.88 -5.58
C CYS A 223 0.67 9.03 -4.62
N GLY A 224 1.94 9.44 -4.53
CA GLY A 224 2.36 10.59 -3.74
C GLY A 224 1.73 11.91 -4.23
N TYR A 225 1.73 12.13 -5.55
CA TYR A 225 1.07 13.28 -6.17
C TYR A 225 -0.43 13.33 -5.86
N LEU A 226 -1.14 12.22 -6.04
CA LEU A 226 -2.58 12.14 -5.75
C LEU A 226 -2.87 12.46 -4.29
N ARG A 227 -2.12 11.83 -3.37
CA ARG A 227 -2.30 11.98 -1.94
C ARG A 227 -2.00 13.41 -1.43
N ASN A 228 -0.97 14.06 -1.97
CA ASN A 228 -0.44 15.30 -1.39
C ASN A 228 -0.93 16.56 -2.11
N THR A 229 -1.28 16.46 -3.40
CA THR A 229 -1.45 17.63 -4.28
C THR A 229 -2.85 17.72 -4.88
N THR A 230 -3.71 16.72 -4.69
CA THR A 230 -5.02 16.66 -5.36
C THR A 230 -6.18 16.46 -4.38
N GLY A 231 -7.42 16.50 -4.88
CA GLY A 231 -8.63 16.17 -4.12
C GLY A 231 -8.93 14.67 -3.98
N TRP A 232 -7.98 13.80 -4.36
CA TRP A 232 -8.14 12.34 -4.24
C TRP A 232 -7.77 11.87 -2.84
N THR A 233 -8.63 11.04 -2.24
CA THR A 233 -8.41 10.45 -0.93
C THR A 233 -7.98 9.00 -1.07
N TYR A 234 -6.85 8.63 -0.47
CA TYR A 234 -6.45 7.23 -0.40
C TYR A 234 -7.46 6.41 0.42
N LEU A 235 -7.86 5.25 -0.11
CA LEU A 235 -8.74 4.31 0.59
C LEU A 235 -7.97 3.12 1.16
N THR A 236 -7.33 2.33 0.30
CA THR A 236 -6.72 1.04 0.66
C THR A 236 -5.80 0.53 -0.44
N THR A 237 -5.20 -0.64 -0.23
CA THR A 237 -4.47 -1.42 -1.23
C THR A 237 -5.19 -2.75 -1.46
N PRO A 238 -6.20 -2.80 -2.35
CA PRO A 238 -7.11 -3.94 -2.41
C PRO A 238 -6.46 -5.20 -3.01
N PHE A 239 -5.44 -5.04 -3.85
CA PHE A 239 -4.72 -6.14 -4.50
C PHE A 239 -3.35 -5.67 -4.98
N GLY A 240 -2.50 -6.62 -5.38
CA GLY A 240 -1.21 -6.34 -6.01
C GLY A 240 -1.26 -6.39 -7.54
N ALA A 241 -0.30 -5.74 -8.20
CA ALA A 241 0.00 -5.85 -9.61
C ALA A 241 1.48 -5.51 -9.85
N GLN A 242 2.09 -6.02 -10.91
CA GLN A 242 3.41 -5.56 -11.31
C GLN A 242 3.30 -4.24 -12.09
N ARG A 243 4.28 -3.36 -11.91
CA ARG A 243 4.48 -2.20 -12.78
C ARG A 243 4.89 -2.67 -14.16
N THR A 244 4.49 -1.93 -15.19
CA THR A 244 4.98 -2.19 -16.54
C THR A 244 6.45 -1.80 -16.66
N ASN A 245 7.20 -2.53 -17.47
CA ASN A 245 8.53 -2.14 -17.91
C ASN A 245 8.41 -1.62 -19.34
N ASN A 246 8.44 -0.29 -19.52
CA ASN A 246 8.21 0.37 -20.82
C ASN A 246 6.90 -0.10 -21.52
N GLY A 247 5.82 -0.25 -20.74
CA GLY A 247 4.52 -0.71 -21.25
C GLY A 247 4.41 -2.21 -21.48
N ALA A 248 5.44 -3.00 -21.18
CA ALA A 248 5.42 -4.46 -21.28
C ALA A 248 5.26 -5.14 -19.91
N CYS A 249 4.60 -6.29 -19.93
CA CYS A 249 4.50 -7.18 -18.78
C CYS A 249 5.59 -8.25 -18.76
N THR A 250 5.92 -8.73 -17.56
CA THR A 250 6.89 -9.82 -17.39
C THR A 250 6.21 -11.19 -17.52
N LEU A 251 7.01 -12.25 -17.60
CA LEU A 251 6.50 -13.63 -17.60
C LEU A 251 5.79 -14.02 -16.28
N GLU A 252 6.07 -13.33 -15.17
CA GLU A 252 5.46 -13.60 -13.86
C GLU A 252 4.06 -12.96 -13.72
N ALA A 253 3.77 -11.97 -14.54
CA ALA A 253 2.51 -11.24 -14.58
C ALA A 253 2.11 -10.92 -16.04
N PRO A 254 1.88 -11.94 -16.88
CA PRO A 254 1.82 -11.76 -18.34
C PRO A 254 0.56 -11.05 -18.84
N VAL A 255 -0.45 -10.85 -17.99
CA VAL A 255 -1.71 -10.21 -18.38
C VAL A 255 -1.62 -8.71 -18.15
N GLY A 256 -1.57 -7.94 -19.24
CA GLY A 256 -1.57 -6.49 -19.20
C GLY A 256 -2.99 -5.92 -19.10
N LEU A 257 -3.24 -5.12 -18.07
CA LEU A 257 -4.46 -4.32 -17.94
C LEU A 257 -4.20 -2.94 -18.53
N MET A 258 -4.95 -2.63 -19.58
CA MET A 258 -4.88 -1.38 -20.29
C MET A 258 -5.78 -0.32 -19.64
N LEU A 259 -5.23 0.86 -19.38
CA LEU A 259 -5.94 1.97 -18.75
C LEU A 259 -6.61 2.86 -19.81
N LEU A 260 -7.89 3.15 -19.58
CA LEU A 260 -8.71 4.08 -20.33
C LEU A 260 -9.24 5.18 -19.40
N TYR A 261 -9.24 6.42 -19.88
CA TYR A 261 -9.78 7.59 -19.20
C TYR A 261 -10.92 8.21 -20.01
N ASN A 262 -12.05 8.51 -19.37
CA ASN A 262 -13.23 9.04 -20.06
C ASN A 262 -13.10 10.51 -20.52
N ASN A 263 -12.00 11.20 -20.19
CA ASN A 263 -11.76 12.60 -20.55
C ASN A 263 -12.80 13.60 -19.98
N ARG A 264 -13.30 13.34 -18.77
CA ARG A 264 -14.37 14.15 -18.15
C ARG A 264 -13.98 14.96 -16.91
N ALA A 265 -12.71 15.35 -16.80
CA ALA A 265 -12.24 16.17 -15.67
C ALA A 265 -12.94 17.54 -15.61
N ALA A 266 -13.18 18.17 -16.77
CA ALA A 266 -13.86 19.47 -16.83
C ALA A 266 -15.31 19.41 -16.30
N GLN A 267 -15.92 18.22 -16.28
CA GLN A 267 -17.26 17.98 -15.76
C GLN A 267 -17.24 17.47 -14.31
N ASN A 268 -16.06 17.38 -13.69
CA ASN A 268 -15.86 16.70 -12.41
C ASN A 268 -16.42 15.26 -12.41
N ASP A 269 -16.26 14.56 -13.52
CA ASP A 269 -16.85 13.24 -13.78
C ASP A 269 -15.82 12.28 -14.37
N SER A 270 -14.55 12.46 -14.00
CA SER A 270 -13.45 11.59 -14.44
C SER A 270 -13.69 10.15 -13.97
N ASN A 271 -13.59 9.19 -14.87
CA ASN A 271 -13.56 7.77 -14.57
C ASN A 271 -12.46 7.06 -15.37
N HIS A 272 -11.85 6.08 -14.71
CA HIS A 272 -10.75 5.29 -15.24
C HIS A 272 -11.16 3.83 -15.27
N ARG A 273 -10.99 3.18 -16.41
CA ARG A 273 -11.31 1.77 -16.63
C ARG A 273 -10.03 1.00 -16.95
N TYR A 274 -9.90 -0.20 -16.39
CA TYR A 274 -8.80 -1.11 -16.68
C TYR A 274 -9.39 -2.35 -17.33
N THR A 275 -8.85 -2.74 -18.48
CA THR A 275 -9.35 -3.90 -19.25
C THR A 275 -8.20 -4.75 -19.73
N SER A 276 -8.38 -6.07 -19.68
CA SER A 276 -7.45 -7.03 -20.30
C SER A 276 -7.78 -7.28 -21.78
N SER A 277 -9.01 -6.94 -22.19
CA SER A 277 -9.51 -7.14 -23.54
C SER A 277 -9.09 -6.01 -24.49
N GLN A 278 -8.33 -6.37 -25.53
CA GLN A 278 -7.97 -5.47 -26.62
C GLN A 278 -9.23 -4.96 -27.36
N ALA A 279 -10.25 -5.80 -27.52
CA ALA A 279 -11.48 -5.42 -28.19
C ALA A 279 -12.24 -4.32 -27.42
N ILE A 280 -12.33 -4.45 -26.09
CA ILE A 280 -12.92 -3.42 -25.22
C ILE A 280 -12.11 -2.13 -25.32
N TYR A 281 -10.77 -2.24 -25.25
CA TYR A 281 -9.88 -1.08 -25.33
C TYR A 281 -10.10 -0.30 -26.64
N GLN A 282 -10.06 -0.98 -27.78
CA GLN A 282 -10.29 -0.34 -29.08
C GLN A 282 -11.71 0.21 -29.23
N SER A 283 -12.72 -0.49 -28.71
CA SER A 283 -14.11 -0.01 -28.73
C SER A 283 -14.28 1.30 -27.95
N MET A 284 -13.62 1.43 -26.79
CA MET A 284 -13.72 2.63 -25.96
C MET A 284 -12.92 3.80 -26.53
N LEU A 285 -11.77 3.53 -27.15
CA LEU A 285 -11.06 4.55 -27.95
C LEU A 285 -11.96 5.11 -29.06
N ALA A 286 -12.69 4.25 -29.77
CA ALA A 286 -13.64 4.68 -30.81
C ALA A 286 -14.82 5.50 -30.23
N GLN A 287 -15.11 5.35 -28.93
CA GLN A 287 -16.11 6.14 -28.21
C GLN A 287 -15.53 7.44 -27.60
N GLY A 288 -14.27 7.77 -27.89
CA GLY A 288 -13.62 9.01 -27.44
C GLY A 288 -12.93 8.94 -26.09
N TRP A 289 -12.76 7.74 -25.51
CA TRP A 289 -11.91 7.56 -24.33
C TRP A 289 -10.44 7.73 -24.72
N ILE A 290 -9.62 8.22 -23.78
CA ILE A 290 -8.17 8.34 -23.92
C ILE A 290 -7.53 7.06 -23.38
N GLY A 291 -6.70 6.40 -24.19
CA GLY A 291 -5.97 5.21 -23.79
C GLY A 291 -4.53 5.49 -23.38
N TYR A 292 -4.10 4.86 -22.29
CA TYR A 292 -2.73 4.96 -21.74
C TYR A 292 -1.93 3.66 -21.92
N GLY A 293 -2.45 2.70 -22.69
CA GLY A 293 -1.85 1.39 -22.86
C GLY A 293 -1.83 0.60 -21.56
N VAL A 294 -0.95 -0.41 -21.48
CA VAL A 294 -0.81 -1.25 -20.30
C VAL A 294 -0.23 -0.44 -19.15
N GLN A 295 -0.92 -0.42 -18.02
CA GLN A 295 -0.49 0.28 -16.80
C GLN A 295 -0.31 -0.66 -15.61
N LEU A 296 -1.02 -1.79 -15.60
CA LEU A 296 -0.89 -2.83 -14.57
C LEU A 296 -0.64 -4.18 -15.24
N CYS A 297 0.17 -5.01 -14.61
CA CYS A 297 0.42 -6.39 -15.03
C CYS A 297 -0.02 -7.35 -13.93
N VAL A 298 -0.83 -8.35 -14.28
CA VAL A 298 -1.38 -9.32 -13.34
C VAL A 298 -1.12 -10.75 -13.82
N LYS A 299 -1.38 -11.73 -12.97
CA LYS A 299 -1.18 -13.14 -13.32
C LYS A 299 -2.09 -13.53 -14.49
N ALA A 300 -1.65 -14.54 -15.25
CA ALA A 300 -2.59 -15.31 -16.03
C ALA A 300 -3.62 -15.96 -15.09
N ASN A 301 -4.88 -15.98 -15.52
CA ASN A 301 -5.87 -16.83 -14.87
C ASN A 301 -5.34 -18.26 -14.97
N GLY A 302 -5.09 -18.91 -13.82
CA GLY A 302 -4.86 -20.34 -13.80
C GLY A 302 -6.09 -21.03 -14.41
N ALA A 303 -5.88 -22.11 -15.15
CA ALA A 303 -6.98 -23.04 -15.35
C ALA A 303 -7.51 -23.44 -13.95
N PRO A 304 -8.84 -23.53 -13.78
CA PRO A 304 -9.47 -23.85 -12.50
C PRO A 304 -8.89 -25.11 -11.84
#